data_AF-A0A098PXR2-F1
#
_entry.id   AF-A0A098PXR2-F1
#
_cell.length_a   1.000
_cell.length_b   1.000
_cell.length_c   1.000
_cell.angle_alpha   90.00
_cell.angle_beta   90.00
_cell.angle_gamma   90.00
#
_symmetry.space_group_name_H-M   'P 1'
#
loop_
_entity.id
_entity.type
_entity.pdbx_description
1 polymer ?
#
loop_
_entity_poly.entity_id
_entity_poly.type
_entity_poly.pdbx_seq_one_letter_code
_entity_poly.pdbx_strand_id
1 'polypeptide(L)' 'MATNYRVIPALFLIGMGALFLLDNLGLGHMDVGHLIATWWPTFLIAAGVRQLLRYREKAAATC' A
#
# COMPACT_ATOMS: atom_id res chain seq x y z
N MET A 1 -14.83 12.66 19.77
CA MET A 1 -13.58 11.86 19.75
C MET A 1 -13.40 11.24 18.37
N ALA A 2 -13.03 12.02 17.35
CA ALA A 2 -12.96 11.53 15.96
C ALA A 2 -11.88 12.28 15.16
N THR A 3 -10.60 11.97 15.39
CA THR A 3 -9.51 12.62 14.63
C THR A 3 -8.31 11.71 14.34
N ASN A 4 -8.26 10.48 14.86
CA ASN A 4 -7.08 9.61 14.69
C ASN A 4 -6.98 8.94 13.31
N TYR A 5 -8.09 8.71 12.59
CA TYR A 5 -8.04 7.98 11.30
C TYR A 5 -7.41 8.76 10.14
N ARG A 6 -7.35 10.11 10.22
CA ARG A 6 -6.82 10.96 9.13
C ARG A 6 -5.34 11.27 9.28
N VAL A 7 -4.82 11.26 10.51
CA VAL A 7 -3.41 11.56 10.79
C VAL A 7 -2.48 10.40 10.46
N ILE A 8 -2.97 9.15 10.60
CA ILE A 8 -2.21 7.94 10.27
C ILE A 8 -1.73 7.92 8.81
N PRO A 9 -2.61 8.11 7.79
CA PRO A 9 -2.15 8.12 6.39
C PRO A 9 -1.27 9.33 6.07
N ALA A 10 -1.49 10.48 6.73
CA ALA A 10 -0.65 11.65 6.55
C ALA A 10 0.78 11.42 7.07
N LEU A 11 0.94 10.88 8.27
CA LEU A 11 2.24 10.52 8.82
C LEU A 11 2.95 9.46 7.96
N PHE A 12 2.20 8.45 7.50
CA PHE A 12 2.73 7.40 6.63
C PHE A 12 3.26 7.99 5.31
N LEU A 13 2.49 8.86 4.66
CA LEU A 13 2.89 9.51 3.41
C LEU A 13 4.15 10.37 3.58
N ILE A 14 4.21 11.16 4.65
CA ILE A 14 5.39 12.01 4.96
C ILE A 14 6.61 11.13 5.25
N GLY A 15 6.47 10.07 6.04
CA GLY A 15 7.54 9.12 6.34
C GLY A 15 8.06 8.42 5.08
N MET A 16 7.17 7.95 4.21
CA MET A 16 7.54 7.35 2.92
C MET A 16 8.31 8.34 2.03
N GLY A 17 7.84 9.59 1.93
CA GLY A 17 8.52 10.63 1.14
C GLY A 17 9.90 11.01 1.69
N ALA A 18 10.04 11.10 3.01
CA ALA A 18 11.32 11.38 3.66
C ALA A 18 12.34 10.26 3.45
N LEU A 19 11.91 9.00 3.56
CA LEU A 19 12.76 7.83 3.27
C LEU A 19 13.22 7.82 1.81
N PHE A 20 12.33 8.16 0.87
CA PHE A 20 12.66 8.26 -0.54
C PHE A 20 13.71 9.36 -0.81
N LEU A 21 13.58 10.51 -0.16
CA LEU A 21 14.57 11.59 -0.26
C LEU A 21 15.94 11.18 0.31
N LEU A 22 15.95 10.47 1.43
CA LEU A 22 17.17 10.02 2.10
C LEU A 22 17.92 8.97 1.27
N ASP A 23 17.18 8.09 0.60
CA ASP A 23 17.69 7.10 -0.36
C ASP A 23 18.27 7.79 -1.62
N ASN A 24 17.57 8.79 -2.17
CA ASN A 24 18.08 9.60 -3.29
C ASN A 24 19.36 10.38 -2.93
N LEU A 25 19.54 10.74 -1.66
CA LEU A 25 20.74 11.43 -1.18
C LEU A 25 21.93 10.46 -0.95
N GLY A 26 21.73 9.15 -1.13
CA GLY A 26 22.72 8.11 -0.88
C GLY A 26 23.03 7.89 0.60
N LEU A 27 22.24 8.47 1.50
CA LEU A 27 22.37 8.31 2.95
C LEU A 27 21.56 7.11 3.48
N GLY A 28 20.60 6.63 2.70
CA GLY A 28 19.90 5.37 2.94
C GLY A 28 20.75 4.18 2.47
N HIS A 29 21.30 3.39 3.39
CA HIS A 29 21.86 2.06 3.05
C HIS A 29 20.75 1.00 2.84
N MET A 30 19.48 1.40 2.99
CA MET A 30 18.33 0.54 2.75
C MET A 30 17.71 0.94 1.41
N ASP A 31 17.69 -0.01 0.49
CA ASP A 31 17.13 0.13 -0.85
C ASP A 31 15.58 0.18 -0.78
N VAL A 32 15.05 1.28 -0.24
CA VAL A 32 13.62 1.47 0.01
C VAL A 32 12.86 1.43 -1.32
N GLY A 33 13.47 1.94 -2.39
CA GLY A 33 12.97 1.80 -3.75
C GLY A 33 12.79 0.33 -4.16
N HIS A 34 13.78 -0.52 -3.90
CA HIS A 34 13.69 -1.96 -4.16
C HIS A 34 12.57 -2.63 -3.35
N LEU A 35 12.46 -2.33 -2.05
CA LEU A 35 11.39 -2.84 -1.20
C LEU A 35 10.00 -2.46 -1.75
N ILE A 36 9.77 -1.19 -2.05
CA ILE A 36 8.48 -0.74 -2.60
C ILE A 36 8.17 -1.44 -3.93
N ALA A 37 9.17 -1.56 -4.82
CA ALA A 37 9.03 -2.24 -6.09
C ALA A 37 8.72 -3.75 -5.92
N THR A 38 9.32 -4.42 -4.94
CA THR A 38 9.05 -5.84 -4.63
C THR A 38 7.68 -6.05 -4.01
N TRP A 39 7.20 -5.14 -3.16
CA TRP A 39 5.94 -5.29 -2.42
C TRP A 39 4.70 -4.81 -3.19
N TRP A 40 4.85 -3.88 -4.14
CA TRP A 40 3.73 -3.39 -4.97
C TRP A 40 2.95 -4.48 -5.73
N PRO A 41 3.60 -5.47 -6.36
CA PRO A 41 2.92 -6.60 -7.00
C PRO A 41 2.01 -7.38 -6.03
N THR A 42 2.43 -7.57 -4.78
CA THR A 42 1.65 -8.30 -3.77
C THR A 42 0.33 -7.59 -3.46
N PHE A 43 0.35 -6.26 -3.34
CA PHE A 43 -0.88 -5.48 -3.13
C PHE A 43 -1.83 -5.57 -4.33
N LEU A 44 -1.31 -5.54 -5.55
CA LEU A 44 -2.12 -5.72 -6.77
C LEU A 44 -2.78 -7.10 -6.82
N ILE A 45 -2.02 -8.17 -6.50
CA ILE A 45 -2.55 -9.53 -6.46
C ILE A 45 -3.65 -9.64 -5.40
N ALA A 46 -3.42 -9.13 -4.19
CA ALA A 46 -4.41 -9.15 -3.11
C ALA A 46 -5.71 -8.40 -3.48
N ALA A 47 -5.58 -7.23 -4.13
CA ALA A 47 -6.72 -6.47 -4.64
C ALA A 47 -7.49 -7.25 -5.73
N GLY A 48 -6.77 -7.89 -6.67
CA GLY A 48 -7.37 -8.72 -7.71
C GLY A 48 -8.11 -9.93 -7.16
N VAL A 49 -7.52 -10.64 -6.20
CA VAL A 49 -8.17 -11.77 -5.50
C VAL A 49 -9.42 -11.30 -4.77
N ARG A 50 -9.35 -10.18 -4.03
CA ARG A 50 -10.52 -9.61 -3.34
C ARG A 50 -11.64 -9.25 -4.33
N GLN A 51 -11.30 -8.71 -5.50
CA GLN A 51 -12.28 -8.40 -6.54
C GLN A 51 -12.95 -9.67 -7.10
N LEU A 52 -12.17 -10.73 -7.34
CA LEU A 52 -12.70 -12.00 -7.85
C LEU A 52 -13.65 -12.68 -6.84
N LEU A 53 -13.29 -12.68 -5.56
CA LEU A 53 -14.14 -13.21 -4.49
C LEU A 53 -15.48 -12.46 -4.41
N ARG A 54 -15.46 -11.13 -4.43
CA ARG A 54 -16.67 -10.30 -4.45
C ARG A 54 -17.54 -10.57 -5.68
N TYR A 55 -16.93 -10.86 -6.83
CA TYR A 55 -17.67 -11.20 -8.05
C TYR A 55 -18.40 -12.54 -7.91
N ARG A 56 -17.78 -13.53 -7.26
CA ARG A 56 -18.40 -14.84 -7.00
C ARG A 56 -19.60 -14.75 -6.07
N GLU A 57 -19.52 -13.93 -5.02
CA GLU A 57 -20.63 -13.68 -4.10
C GLU A 57 -21.82 -13.05 -4.82
N LYS A 58 -21.57 -12.05 -5.66
CA LYS A 58 -22.61 -11.40 -6.48
C LYS A 58 -23.27 -12.38 -7.45
N ALA A 59 -22.47 -13.24 -8.08
CA ALA A 59 -22.96 -14.26 -9.00
C ALA A 59 -23.81 -15.33 -8.29
N ALA A 60 -23.42 -15.76 -7.08
CA ALA A 60 -24.15 -16.76 -6.31
C ALA A 60 -25.48 -16.23 -5.73
N ALA A 61 -25.57 -14.92 -5.44
CA ALA A 61 -26.78 -14.29 -4.90
C ALA A 61 -27.86 -13.95 -5.96
N THR A 62 -27.58 -14.18 -7.25
CA THR A 62 -28.53 -13.90 -8.37
C THR A 62 -29.35 -15.13 -8.78
N CYS A 63 -29.14 -16.27 -8.13
CA CYS A 63 -29.93 -17.50 -8.29
C CYS A 63 -30.91 -17.66 -7.12
#